data_AF-A0A7V7JKG2-F1
#
_entry.id   AF-A0A7V7JKG2-F1
#
_cell.length_a   1.000
_cell.length_b   1.000
_cell.length_c   1.000
_cell.angle_alpha   90.00
_cell.angle_beta   90.00
_cell.angle_gamma   90.00
#
_symmetry.space_group_name_H-M   'P 1'
#
loop_
_entity.id
_entity.type
_entity.pdbx_description
1 polymer ?
#
loop_
_entity_poly.entity_id
_entity_poly.type
_entity_poly.pdbx_seq_one_letter_code
_entity_poly.pdbx_strand_id
1 'polypeptide(L)' 'MRSQSSMDLKRPPFSGAGDEPALVDLLADPILQLLMRRDRLAEDELNKVIELGRQALRRRHAA' A
#
# COMPACT_ATOMS: atom_id res chain seq x y z
N MET A 1 12.92 -12.91 19.21
CA MET A 1 13.16 -12.85 17.74
C MET A 1 11.80 -12.91 17.06
N ARG A 2 11.29 -11.81 16.50
CA ARG A 2 10.03 -11.83 15.74
C ARG A 2 10.34 -12.38 14.34
N SER A 3 9.81 -13.56 14.05
CA SER A 3 9.81 -14.15 12.72
C SER A 3 9.12 -13.17 11.78
N GLN A 4 9.87 -12.60 10.83
CA GLN A 4 9.26 -11.87 9.72
C GLN A 4 8.52 -12.91 8.89
N SER A 5 7.20 -12.95 9.03
CA SER A 5 6.34 -13.72 8.15
C SER A 5 6.60 -13.26 6.72
N SER A 6 7.23 -14.13 5.93
CA SER A 6 7.33 -13.99 4.48
C SER A 6 5.93 -13.67 3.96
N MET A 7 5.70 -12.45 3.46
CA MET A 7 4.44 -12.12 2.81
C MET A 7 4.30 -13.06 1.62
N ASP A 8 3.36 -14.00 1.69
CA ASP A 8 2.99 -14.82 0.56
C ASP A 8 2.27 -13.92 -0.44
N LEU A 9 3.04 -13.30 -1.34
CA LEU A 9 2.57 -12.34 -2.36
C LEU A 9 1.51 -12.92 -3.30
N LYS A 10 1.20 -14.23 -3.20
CA LYS A 10 0.13 -14.89 -3.93
C LYS A 10 -1.26 -14.66 -3.31
N ARG A 11 -1.35 -14.32 -2.03
CA ARG A 11 -2.62 -14.03 -1.37
C ARG A 11 -2.86 -12.52 -1.29
N PRO A 12 -4.10 -12.05 -1.57
CA PRO A 12 -4.44 -10.64 -1.35
C PRO A 12 -4.16 -10.27 0.12
N PRO A 13 -3.53 -9.12 0.39
CA PRO A 13 -3.06 -8.76 1.73
C PRO A 13 -4.17 -8.72 2.79
N PHE A 14 -5.43 -8.52 2.38
CA PHE A 14 -6.60 -8.45 3.26
C PHE A 14 -7.46 -9.71 3.29
N SER A 15 -7.09 -10.77 2.55
CA SER A 15 -7.91 -11.97 2.36
C SER A 15 -8.37 -12.71 3.64
N GLY A 16 -7.78 -12.42 4.81
CA GLY A 16 -8.22 -12.94 6.11
C GLY A 16 -8.59 -11.87 7.15
N ALA A 17 -8.58 -10.59 6.78
CA ALA A 17 -8.77 -9.46 7.69
C ALA A 17 -10.03 -8.62 7.38
N GLY A 18 -10.77 -8.98 6.32
CA GLY A 18 -11.96 -8.26 5.86
C GLY A 18 -11.78 -7.70 4.45
N ASP A 19 -12.67 -6.79 4.08
CA ASP A 19 -12.57 -6.09 2.81
C ASP A 19 -11.34 -5.18 2.80
N GLU A 20 -10.66 -5.13 1.65
CA GLU A 20 -9.56 -4.19 1.45
C GLU A 20 -10.12 -2.75 1.43
N PRO A 21 -9.64 -1.85 2.30
CA PRO A 21 -10.12 -0.47 2.32
C PRO A 21 -9.78 0.25 1.01
N ALA A 22 -10.62 1.21 0.63
CA ALA A 22 -10.28 2.07 -0.49
C ALA A 22 -9.03 2.88 -0.17
N LEU A 23 -8.20 3.16 -1.19
CA LEU A 23 -6.98 3.93 -1.01
C LEU A 23 -7.25 5.30 -0.35
N VAL A 24 -8.35 5.95 -0.72
CA VAL A 24 -8.74 7.25 -0.15
C VAL A 24 -8.97 7.18 1.36
N ASP A 25 -9.54 6.08 1.85
CA ASP A 25 -9.80 5.89 3.28
C ASP A 25 -8.49 5.65 4.04
N LEU A 26 -7.57 4.88 3.45
CA LEU A 26 -6.22 4.69 4.00
C LEU A 26 -5.46 6.02 4.07
N LEU A 27 -5.50 6.82 3.01
CA LEU A 27 -4.82 8.12 2.99
C LEU A 27 -5.44 9.13 3.96
N ALA A 28 -6.73 9.02 4.25
CA ALA A 28 -7.40 9.84 5.27
C ALA A 28 -7.15 9.35 6.71
N ASP A 29 -6.54 8.19 6.91
CA ASP A 29 -6.30 7.61 8.24
C ASP A 29 -5.37 8.50 9.09
N PRO A 30 -5.79 8.94 10.29
CA PRO A 30 -4.97 9.82 11.13
C PRO A 30 -3.62 9.22 11.57
N ILE A 31 -3.56 7.90 11.79
CA ILE A 31 -2.32 7.20 12.16
C ILE A 31 -1.38 7.19 10.96
N LEU A 32 -1.88 6.90 9.76
CA LEU A 32 -1.06 6.97 8.55
C LEU A 32 -0.51 8.38 8.32
N GLN A 33 -1.36 9.40 8.46
CA GLN A 33 -0.97 10.81 8.34
C GLN A 33 0.12 11.20 9.36
N LEU A 34 0.04 10.70 10.60
CA LEU A 34 1.09 10.90 11.61
C LEU A 34 2.42 10.24 11.20
N LEU A 35 2.37 9.02 10.67
CA LEU A 35 3.57 8.30 10.20
C LEU A 35 4.21 9.01 9.00
N MET A 36 3.40 9.43 8.02
CA MET A 36 3.87 10.19 6.87
C MET A 36 4.57 11.48 7.29
N ARG A 37 3.99 12.24 8.23
CA ARG A 37 4.62 13.45 8.77
C ARG A 37 5.94 13.17 9.48
N ARG A 38 5.98 12.12 10.31
CA ARG A 38 7.21 11.69 11.00
C ARG A 38 8.32 11.38 10.00
N ASP A 39 7.97 10.71 8.91
CA ASP A 39 8.91 10.24 7.90
C ASP A 39 9.12 11.26 6.76
N ARG A 40 8.55 12.47 6.89
CA ARG A 40 8.62 13.59 5.92
C ARG A 40 8.14 13.21 4.53
N LEU A 41 7.11 12.37 4.45
CA LEU A 41 6.49 11.94 3.21
C LEU A 41 5.33 12.87 2.85
N ALA A 42 5.32 13.36 1.61
CA ALA A 42 4.19 14.08 1.06
C ALA A 42 3.18 13.13 0.41
N GLU A 43 1.89 13.46 0.49
CA GLU A 43 0.82 12.66 -0.10
C GLU A 43 0.95 12.55 -1.63
N ASP A 44 1.33 13.63 -2.31
CA ASP A 44 1.55 13.65 -3.76
C ASP A 44 2.66 12.68 -4.20
N GLU A 45 3.73 12.56 -3.41
CA GLU A 45 4.82 11.63 -3.68
C GLU A 45 4.35 10.18 -3.53
N LEU A 46 3.56 9.90 -2.49
CA LEU A 46 2.98 8.59 -2.26
C LEU A 46 2.02 8.20 -3.40
N ASN A 47 1.14 9.13 -3.80
CA ASN A 47 0.23 8.94 -4.94
C ASN A 47 1.00 8.62 -6.23
N LYS A 48 2.10 9.34 -6.50
CA LYS A 48 2.95 9.07 -7.65
C LYS A 48 3.54 7.66 -7.63
N VAL A 49 4.06 7.22 -6.48
CA VAL A 49 4.64 5.87 -6.33
C VAL A 49 3.57 4.79 -6.53
N ILE A 50 2.37 4.99 -5.99
CA ILE A 50 1.24 4.07 -6.17
C ILE A 50 0.88 3.93 -7.65
N GLU A 51 0.75 5.05 -8.37
CA GLU A 51 0.45 5.02 -9.79
C GLU A 51 1.54 4.34 -10.63
N LEU A 52 2.81 4.58 -10.31
CA LEU A 52 3.92 3.86 -10.95
C LEU A 52 3.83 2.35 -10.71
N GLY A 53 3.49 1.94 -9.50
CA GLY A 53 3.26 0.53 -9.15
C GLY A 53 2.11 -0.09 -9.95
N ARG A 54 0.96 0.60 -10.04
CA ARG A 54 -0.19 0.16 -10.84
C ARG A 54 0.16 0.05 -12.32
N GLN A 55 0.92 1.00 -12.87
CA GLN A 55 1.38 0.95 -14.25
C GLN A 55 2.34 -0.21 -14.51
N ALA A 56 3.27 -0.49 -13.59
CA ALA A 56 4.17 -1.64 -13.69
C ALA A 56 3.41 -2.97 -13.64
N LEU A 57 2.42 -3.08 -12.75
CA LEU A 57 1.56 -4.27 -12.65
C LEU A 57 0.75 -4.49 -13.93
N ARG A 58 0.11 -3.44 -14.47
CA ARG A 58 -0.61 -3.50 -15.75
C ARG A 58 0.29 -3.97 -16.89
N ARG A 59 1.51 -3.42 -16.99
CA ARG A 59 2.50 -3.85 -18.00
C ARG A 59 2.86 -5.33 -17.87
N ARG A 60 3.03 -5.83 -16.65
CA ARG A 60 3.34 -7.25 -16.40
C ARG A 60 2.18 -8.19 -16.75
N HIS A 61 0.94 -7.76 -16.57
CA HIS A 61 -0.25 -8.57 -16.87
C HIS A 61 -0.68 -8.49 -18.35
N ALA A 62 -0.17 -7.51 -19.10
CA ALA A 62 -0.44 -7.34 -20.53
C ALA A 62 0.60 -8.02 -21.44
N ALA A 63 1.68 -8.55 -20.88
CA ALA A 63 2.75 -9.30 -21.55
C ALA A 63 2.62 -10.79 -21.25
#